data_AF-A0AAQ3PIW9-F1
#
_entry.id   AF-A0AAQ3PIW9-F1
#
_cell.length_a   1.000
_cell.length_b   1.000
_cell.length_c   1.000
_cell.angle_alpha   90.00
_cell.angle_beta   90.00
_cell.angle_gamma   90.00
#
_symmetry.space_group_name_H-M   'P 1'
#
loop_
_entity.id
_entity.type
_entity.pdbx_description
1 polymer ?
#
loop_
_entity_poly.entity_id
_entity_poly.type
_entity_poly.pdbx_seq_one_letter_code
_entity_poly.pdbx_strand_id
1 'polypeptide(L)'
;MNSSILFVYKTVMLYEIDVTTIHLFSGYMAPEYASEGLFSIKSDVYSFGVLVLEIVSGKRTSSFHRYGEFIDLLGHAWQMWKDETWLQLVDPSLLGNESHTPEMMRCINIALLCVQENATDRPTMSGCCDAK
;
A
#
# COMPACT_ATOMS: atom_id res chain seq x y z
N MET A 1 -15.61 13.34 4.64
CA MET A 1 -14.48 12.37 4.67
C MET A 1 -13.30 13.03 3.99
N ASN A 2 -12.14 12.92 4.62
CA ASN A 2 -11.22 14.03 4.83
C ASN A 2 -10.35 14.40 3.63
N SER A 3 -10.20 15.72 3.46
CA SER A 3 -9.45 16.44 2.44
C SER A 3 -7.94 16.16 2.36
N SER A 4 -7.41 15.24 3.17
CA SER A 4 -5.96 14.96 3.28
C SER A 4 -5.43 14.06 2.15
N ILE A 5 -6.23 13.10 1.67
CA ILE A 5 -5.85 12.30 0.49
C ILE A 5 -6.04 13.12 -0.79
N LEU A 6 -7.11 13.90 -0.88
CA LEU A 6 -7.28 14.90 -1.93
C LEU A 6 -6.14 15.93 -1.90
N PHE A 7 -5.50 16.22 -0.76
CA PHE A 7 -4.34 17.12 -0.70
C PHE A 7 -3.11 16.55 -1.41
N VAL A 8 -2.92 15.22 -1.38
CA VAL A 8 -1.85 14.54 -2.14
C VAL A 8 -2.18 14.61 -3.64
N TYR A 9 -3.38 14.21 -4.05
CA TYR A 9 -3.78 14.19 -5.47
C TYR A 9 -4.02 15.58 -6.10
N LYS A 10 -4.44 16.58 -5.31
CA LYS A 10 -4.70 17.96 -5.77
C LYS A 10 -3.43 18.81 -5.83
N THR A 11 -2.43 18.50 -5.00
CA THR A 11 -1.06 19.02 -5.19
C THR A 11 -0.44 18.45 -6.46
N VAL A 12 -0.76 17.19 -6.82
CA VAL A 12 -0.25 16.49 -8.01
C VAL A 12 -0.85 17.00 -9.34
N MET A 13 -2.09 17.49 -9.37
CA MET A 13 -2.79 17.80 -10.64
C MET A 13 -2.91 19.29 -11.05
N LEU A 14 -2.46 20.26 -10.24
CA LEU A 14 -2.61 21.71 -10.57
C LEU A 14 -1.31 22.47 -10.85
N TYR A 15 -0.13 21.84 -10.72
CA TYR A 15 1.16 22.51 -10.82
C TYR A 15 2.13 21.77 -11.77
N GLU A 16 1.69 21.42 -12.99
CA GLU A 16 2.52 20.84 -14.08
C GLU A 16 3.87 20.25 -13.62
N ILE A 17 3.85 19.06 -12.97
CA ILE A 17 5.09 18.49 -12.45
C ILE A 17 5.74 17.54 -13.46
N ASP A 18 7.01 17.86 -13.74
CA ASP A 18 7.97 17.22 -14.64
C ASP A 18 8.12 15.69 -14.44
N VAL A 19 8.51 15.00 -15.52
CA VAL A 19 8.61 13.52 -15.67
C VAL A 19 9.47 12.86 -14.58
N THR A 20 10.38 13.64 -13.98
CA THR A 20 11.23 13.26 -12.84
C THR A 20 10.44 12.88 -11.58
N THR A 21 9.22 13.38 -11.40
CA THR A 21 8.37 13.06 -10.24
C THR A 21 7.55 11.79 -10.43
N ILE A 22 7.29 11.37 -11.66
CA ILE A 22 6.54 10.14 -11.99
C ILE A 22 7.29 8.89 -11.49
N HIS A 23 8.63 8.90 -11.58
CA HIS A 23 9.47 7.84 -11.03
C HIS A 23 9.31 7.64 -9.52
N LEU A 24 8.97 8.70 -8.78
CA LEU A 24 8.84 8.66 -7.33
C LEU A 24 7.53 7.98 -6.88
N PHE A 25 6.48 8.06 -7.70
CA PHE A 25 5.14 7.56 -7.39
C PHE A 25 4.78 6.23 -8.06
N SER A 26 5.63 5.74 -8.98
CA SER A 26 5.42 4.47 -9.71
C SER A 26 5.05 3.30 -8.80
N GLY A 27 5.66 3.20 -7.62
CA GLY A 27 5.37 2.14 -6.65
C GLY A 27 3.97 2.17 -6.01
N TYR A 28 3.27 3.30 -6.05
CA TYR A 28 1.92 3.46 -5.48
C TYR A 28 0.82 3.40 -6.53
N MET A 29 1.15 3.33 -7.82
CA MET A 29 0.17 3.31 -8.90
C MET A 29 -0.43 1.92 -9.06
N ALA A 30 -1.76 1.86 -9.16
CA ALA A 30 -2.46 0.63 -9.52
C ALA A 30 -2.06 0.18 -10.93
N PRO A 31 -2.00 -1.14 -11.21
CA PRO A 31 -1.54 -1.66 -12.49
C PRO A 31 -2.37 -1.14 -13.68
N GLU A 32 -3.69 -1.06 -13.55
CA GLU A 32 -4.58 -0.51 -14.59
C GLU A 32 -4.39 1.00 -14.81
N TYR A 33 -3.97 1.72 -13.77
CA TYR A 33 -3.67 3.13 -13.89
C TYR A 33 -2.31 3.35 -14.56
N ALA A 34 -1.29 2.57 -14.18
CA ALA A 34 0.05 2.68 -14.73
C ALA A 34 0.15 2.22 -16.20
N SER A 35 -0.63 1.20 -16.59
CA SER A 35 -0.60 0.63 -17.94
C SER A 35 -1.58 1.29 -18.91
N GLU A 36 -2.80 1.58 -18.45
CA GLU A 36 -3.91 2.04 -19.31
C GLU A 36 -4.38 3.48 -18.99
N GLY A 37 -3.83 4.11 -17.94
CA GLY A 37 -4.26 5.44 -17.50
C GLY A 37 -5.64 5.46 -16.84
N LEU A 38 -6.18 4.30 -16.45
CA LEU A 38 -7.51 4.17 -15.87
C LEU A 38 -7.51 4.51 -14.37
N PHE A 39 -7.88 5.75 -14.06
CA PHE A 39 -8.04 6.21 -12.68
C PHE A 39 -9.45 5.92 -12.13
N SER A 40 -9.53 5.42 -10.91
CA SER A 40 -10.80 5.15 -10.23
C SER A 40 -10.66 5.15 -8.71
N ILE A 41 -11.79 5.03 -7.99
CA ILE A 41 -11.77 4.79 -6.54
C ILE A 41 -10.99 3.50 -6.21
N LYS A 42 -10.94 2.52 -7.11
CA LYS A 42 -10.17 1.28 -6.90
C LYS A 42 -8.66 1.48 -7.06
N SER A 43 -8.21 2.43 -7.87
CA SER A 43 -6.80 2.79 -7.90
C SER A 43 -6.39 3.51 -6.61
N ASP A 44 -7.28 4.30 -6.01
CA ASP A 44 -7.04 4.90 -4.69
C ASP A 44 -6.95 3.85 -3.58
N VAL A 45 -7.81 2.81 -3.62
CA VAL A 45 -7.73 1.66 -2.69
C VAL A 45 -6.36 0.97 -2.79
N TYR A 46 -5.85 0.79 -4.01
CA TYR A 46 -4.54 0.20 -4.23
C TYR A 46 -3.43 1.04 -3.61
N SER A 47 -3.38 2.34 -3.92
CA SER A 47 -2.38 3.26 -3.36
C SER A 47 -2.44 3.32 -1.83
N PHE A 48 -3.65 3.24 -1.25
CA PHE A 48 -3.84 3.12 0.19
C PHE A 48 -3.23 1.83 0.75
N GLY A 49 -3.43 0.68 0.11
CA GLY A 49 -2.83 -0.59 0.52
C GLY A 49 -1.31 -0.55 0.52
N VAL A 50 -0.70 0.00 -0.54
CA VAL A 50 0.75 0.19 -0.63
C VAL A 50 1.26 1.06 0.51
N LEU A 51 0.60 2.20 0.78
CA LEU A 51 0.98 3.10 1.86
C LEU A 51 0.90 2.43 3.24
N VAL A 52 -0.14 1.63 3.49
CA VAL A 52 -0.28 0.89 4.76
C VAL A 52 0.86 -0.13 4.92
N LEU A 53 1.18 -0.89 3.88
CA LEU A 53 2.30 -1.85 3.92
C LEU A 53 3.64 -1.17 4.16
N GLU A 54 3.87 -0.01 3.56
CA GLU A 54 5.05 0.81 3.79
C GLU A 54 5.13 1.31 5.23
N ILE A 55 4.03 1.80 5.81
CA ILE A 55 3.98 2.24 7.21
C ILE A 55 4.25 1.07 8.15
N VAL A 56 3.55 -0.05 7.96
CA VAL A 56 3.69 -1.22 8.83
C VAL A 56 5.09 -1.81 8.77
N SER A 57 5.73 -1.78 7.59
CA SER A 57 7.08 -2.31 7.43
C SER A 57 8.19 -1.34 7.78
N GLY A 58 7.92 -0.03 7.78
CA GLY A 58 8.94 1.01 7.88
C GLY A 58 9.85 1.07 6.65
N LYS A 59 9.52 0.37 5.56
CA LYS A 59 10.38 0.25 4.36
C LYS A 59 9.71 0.94 3.16
N ARG A 60 10.48 1.75 2.43
CA ARG A 60 9.98 2.53 1.29
C ARG A 60 9.73 1.67 0.05
N THR A 61 8.58 1.87 -0.59
CA THR A 61 8.18 1.19 -1.82
C THR A 61 8.99 1.64 -3.04
N SER A 62 9.40 2.92 -3.09
CA SER A 62 10.06 3.54 -4.26
C SER A 62 11.54 3.22 -4.41
N SER A 63 12.11 2.49 -3.45
CA SER A 63 13.52 2.14 -3.48
C SER A 63 13.66 0.76 -4.09
N PHE A 64 14.55 0.59 -5.07
CA PHE A 64 14.99 -0.71 -5.61
C PHE A 64 15.75 -1.50 -4.52
N HIS A 65 15.06 -1.77 -3.41
CA HIS A 65 15.57 -2.44 -2.24
C HIS A 65 15.19 -3.91 -2.37
N ARG A 66 16.21 -4.75 -2.32
CA ARG A 66 16.00 -6.19 -2.24
C ARG A 66 15.52 -6.52 -0.84
N TYR A 67 14.29 -7.00 -0.73
CA TYR A 67 13.75 -7.58 0.49
C TYR A 67 14.02 -9.08 0.48
N GLY A 68 15.29 -9.45 0.69
CA GLY A 68 15.78 -10.82 0.48
C GLY A 68 15.85 -11.17 -1.01
N GLU A 69 15.09 -12.18 -1.43
CA GLU A 69 14.97 -12.60 -2.84
C GLU A 69 14.01 -11.72 -3.66
N PHE A 70 13.24 -10.83 -3.02
CA PHE A 70 12.24 -10.00 -3.69
C PHE A 70 12.77 -8.63 -4.06
N ILE A 71 12.38 -8.16 -5.24
CA ILE A 71 12.70 -6.81 -5.74
C ILE A 71 11.68 -5.77 -5.23
N ASP A 72 10.49 -6.22 -4.83
CA ASP A 72 9.36 -5.36 -4.48
C ASP A 72 8.76 -5.70 -3.10
N LEU A 73 8.29 -4.66 -2.39
CA LEU A 73 7.69 -4.74 -1.07
C LEU A 73 6.42 -5.59 -1.08
N LEU A 74 5.60 -5.49 -2.13
CA LEU A 74 4.34 -6.23 -2.23
C LEU A 74 4.61 -7.74 -2.34
N GLY A 75 5.56 -8.13 -3.19
CA GLY A 75 5.98 -9.53 -3.32
C GLY A 75 6.50 -10.10 -1.99
N HIS A 76 7.33 -9.32 -1.28
CA HIS A 76 7.83 -9.72 0.04
C HIS A 76 6.71 -9.85 1.08
N ALA A 77 5.80 -8.88 1.15
CA ALA A 77 4.66 -8.92 2.07
C ALA A 77 3.73 -10.11 1.80
N TRP A 78 3.45 -10.42 0.54
CA TRP A 78 2.67 -11.59 0.15
C TRP A 78 3.33 -12.91 0.54
N GLN A 79 4.66 -13.03 0.40
CA GLN A 79 5.34 -14.23 0.87
C GLN A 79 5.25 -14.35 2.39
N MET A 80 5.59 -13.31 3.15
CA MET A 80 5.53 -13.36 4.61
C MET A 80 4.12 -13.70 5.11
N TRP A 81 3.08 -13.23 4.42
CA TRP A 81 1.71 -13.61 4.70
C TRP A 81 1.43 -15.10 4.42
N LYS A 82 1.86 -15.62 3.26
CA LYS A 82 1.69 -17.04 2.90
C LYS A 82 2.45 -17.99 3.81
N ASP A 83 3.64 -17.58 4.26
CA ASP A 83 4.51 -18.36 5.13
C ASP A 83 4.11 -18.25 6.62
N GLU A 84 3.01 -17.55 6.93
CA GLU A 84 2.54 -17.25 8.31
C GLU A 84 3.59 -16.50 9.16
N THR A 85 4.54 -15.83 8.51
CA THR A 85 5.65 -15.07 9.12
C THR A 85 5.44 -13.55 9.03
N TRP A 86 4.20 -13.10 8.86
CA TRP A 86 3.83 -11.69 8.71
C TRP A 86 4.37 -10.75 9.81
N LEU A 87 4.65 -11.25 11.03
CA LEU A 87 5.30 -10.47 12.08
C LEU A 87 6.69 -9.95 11.67
N GLN A 88 7.40 -10.67 10.79
CA GLN A 88 8.70 -10.24 10.25
C GLN A 88 8.58 -9.08 9.27
N LEU A 89 7.38 -8.83 8.74
CA LEU A 89 7.09 -7.66 7.92
C LEU A 89 7.02 -6.40 8.79
N VAL A 90 6.61 -6.51 10.06
CA VAL A 90 6.31 -5.38 10.93
C VAL A 90 7.59 -4.70 11.42
N ASP A 91 7.65 -3.38 11.32
CA ASP A 91 8.73 -2.56 11.86
C ASP A 91 8.85 -2.82 13.38
N PRO A 92 10.04 -3.17 13.90
CA PRO A 92 10.24 -3.40 15.33
C PRO A 92 9.82 -2.23 16.23
N SER A 93 9.81 -1.00 15.72
CA SER A 93 9.32 0.18 16.45
C SER A 93 7.80 0.20 16.66
N LEU A 94 7.05 -0.56 15.85
CA LEU A 94 5.61 -0.77 15.98
C LEU A 94 5.26 -2.01 16.80
N LEU A 95 6.24 -2.89 17.05
CA LEU A 95 6.12 -4.04 17.96
C LEU A 95 6.17 -3.56 19.42
N GLY A 96 5.10 -2.90 19.84
CA GLY A 96 4.86 -2.57 21.24
C GLY A 96 4.37 -3.77 22.05
N ASN A 97 3.36 -3.53 22.89
CA ASN A 97 2.61 -4.54 23.62
C ASN A 97 1.96 -5.59 22.70
N GLU A 98 2.06 -6.87 23.08
CA GLU A 98 1.50 -8.02 22.35
C GLU A 98 -0.02 -7.92 22.11
N SER A 99 -0.73 -7.06 22.85
CA SER A 99 -2.17 -6.85 22.72
C SER A 99 -2.60 -6.25 21.38
N HIS A 100 -1.72 -5.63 20.61
CA HIS A 100 -2.05 -5.05 19.29
C HIS A 100 -1.79 -6.01 18.12
N THR A 101 -1.33 -7.24 18.40
CA THR A 101 -1.00 -8.22 17.36
C THR A 101 -2.21 -8.61 16.49
N PRO A 102 -3.44 -8.79 17.00
CA PRO A 102 -4.59 -9.12 16.15
C PRO A 102 -5.00 -7.99 15.22
N GLU A 103 -4.99 -6.74 15.71
CA GLU A 103 -5.31 -5.56 14.91
C GLU A 103 -4.26 -5.33 13.83
N MET A 104 -2.97 -5.54 14.15
CA MET A 104 -1.88 -5.44 13.19
C MET A 104 -2.00 -6.51 12.09
N MET A 105 -2.25 -7.76 12.46
CA MET A 105 -2.48 -8.84 11.50
C MET A 105 -3.62 -8.49 10.54
N ARG A 106 -4.72 -7.98 11.09
CA ARG A 106 -5.88 -7.57 10.29
C ARG A 106 -5.57 -6.39 9.37
N CYS A 107 -4.82 -5.40 9.85
CA CYS A 107 -4.38 -4.25 9.06
C CYS A 107 -3.56 -4.71 7.85
N ILE A 108 -2.61 -5.64 8.05
CA ILE A 108 -1.81 -6.24 6.98
C ILE A 108 -2.70 -7.01 6.00
N ASN A 109 -3.64 -7.81 6.51
CA ASN A 109 -4.56 -8.56 5.65
C ASN A 109 -5.37 -7.64 4.73
N ILE A 110 -5.95 -6.57 5.29
CA ILE A 110 -6.71 -5.59 4.52
C ILE A 110 -5.81 -4.91 3.50
N ALA A 111 -4.59 -4.53 3.89
CA ALA A 111 -3.63 -3.92 2.98
C ALA A 111 -3.28 -4.85 1.80
N LEU A 112 -3.10 -6.15 2.05
CA LEU A 112 -2.90 -7.17 1.01
C LEU A 112 -4.12 -7.33 0.09
N LEU A 113 -5.34 -7.24 0.62
CA LEU A 113 -6.57 -7.21 -0.19
C LEU A 113 -6.69 -5.93 -1.03
N CYS A 114 -6.20 -4.80 -0.52
CA CYS A 114 -6.20 -3.53 -1.25
C CYS A 114 -5.27 -3.54 -2.47
N VAL A 115 -4.15 -4.26 -2.41
CA VAL A 115 -3.13 -4.30 -3.48
C VAL A 115 -3.32 -5.46 -4.47
N GLN A 116 -4.51 -6.04 -4.55
CA GLN A 116 -4.82 -7.05 -5.57
C GLN A 116 -4.63 -6.48 -6.97
N GLU A 117 -4.08 -7.30 -7.87
CA GLU A 117 -3.85 -6.93 -9.27
C GLU A 117 -5.16 -6.52 -9.94
N ASN A 118 -6.20 -7.35 -9.79
CA ASN A 118 -7.52 -7.05 -10.32
C ASN A 118 -8.31 -6.10 -9.40
N ALA A 119 -8.77 -4.98 -9.97
CA ALA A 119 -9.51 -3.95 -9.25
C ALA A 119 -10.84 -4.43 -8.63
N THR A 120 -11.46 -5.48 -9.18
CA THR A 120 -12.70 -6.03 -8.64
C THR A 120 -12.51 -6.77 -7.33
N ASP A 121 -11.31 -7.32 -7.10
CA ASP A 121 -11.00 -8.15 -5.95
C ASP A 121 -10.58 -7.30 -4.74
N ARG A 122 -10.27 -6.02 -4.98
CA ARG A 122 -10.01 -5.04 -3.94
C ARG A 122 -11.29 -4.74 -3.15
N PRO A 123 -11.23 -4.50 -1.84
CA PRO A 123 -12.39 -4.06 -1.06
C PRO A 123 -12.90 -2.67 -1.49
N THR A 124 -14.01 -2.22 -0.91
CA THR A 124 -14.42 -0.81 -1.00
C THR A 124 -13.61 0.01 0.00
N MET A 125 -13.45 1.33 -0.25
CA MET A 125 -12.77 2.22 0.70
C MET A 125 -13.42 2.19 2.10
N SER A 126 -14.74 2.02 2.18
CA SER A 126 -15.44 1.80 3.46
C SER A 126 -15.00 0.48 4.11
N GLY A 127 -14.93 -0.63 3.35
CA GLY A 127 -14.43 -1.91 3.85
C GLY A 127 -13.00 -1.85 4.38
N CYS A 128 -12.17 -0.95 3.87
CA CYS A 128 -10.82 -0.71 4.39
C CYS A 128 -10.82 0.01 5.74
N CYS A 129 -11.66 1.05 5.88
CA CYS A 129 -11.68 1.94 7.04
C CYS A 129 -12.59 1.45 8.18
N ASP A 130 -13.62 0.67 7.85
CA ASP A 130 -14.67 0.22 8.77
C ASP A 130 -14.39 -1.18 9.34
N ALA A 131 -13.16 -1.66 9.21
CA ALA A 131 -12.71 -2.92 9.76
C ALA A 131 -12.65 -2.87 11.31
N LYS A 132 -13.84 -2.90 11.93
CA LYS A 132 -14.10 -3.04 13.36
C LYS A 132 -13.83 -4.43 13.86
#